data_AF-A0A6B3FD94-F1
#
_entry.id   AF-A0A6B3FD94-F1
#
_cell.length_a   1.000
_cell.length_b   1.000
_cell.length_c   1.000
_cell.angle_alpha   90.00
_cell.angle_beta   90.00
_cell.angle_gamma   90.00
#
_symmetry.space_group_name_H-M   'P 1'
#
loop_
_entity.id
_entity.type
_entity.pdbx_description
1 polymer ?
#
loop_
_entity_poly.entity_id
_entity_poly.type
_entity_poly.pdbx_seq_one_letter_code
_entity_poly.pdbx_strand_id
1 'polypeptide(L)'
;GEAAARLRDALAHPDAVVRGHAALALGERGEAEAVPTLIGMIVEGRNDTGAADALGVLAGDTAAADRIAAALVERLAEDTMEAPARGRLTQALAGVPGTRASRALVELSRDGDRAVALTATYLLQLRGEG
;
A
#
# COMPACT_ATOMS: atom_id res chain seq x y z
N GLY A 1 1.25 2.17 -24.45
CA GLY A 1 2.40 2.20 -25.37
C GLY A 1 3.29 0.99 -25.13
N GLU A 2 4.19 0.69 -26.06
CA GLU A 2 5.07 -0.50 -26.01
C GLU A 2 5.86 -0.60 -24.70
N ALA A 3 6.31 0.53 -24.13
CA ALA A 3 6.98 0.57 -22.84
C ALA A 3 6.11 0.02 -21.68
N ALA A 4 4.81 0.33 -21.66
CA ALA A 4 3.90 -0.20 -20.64
C ALA A 4 3.67 -1.70 -20.82
N ALA A 5 3.62 -2.19 -22.06
CA ALA A 5 3.50 -3.63 -22.32
C ALA A 5 4.73 -4.40 -21.80
N ARG A 6 5.95 -3.90 -22.04
CA ARG A 6 7.17 -4.53 -21.50
C ARG A 6 7.23 -4.51 -19.98
N LEU A 7 6.72 -3.45 -19.35
CA LEU A 7 6.63 -3.38 -17.89
C LEU A 7 5.63 -4.42 -17.34
N ARG A 8 4.52 -4.67 -18.04
CA ARG A 8 3.58 -5.75 -17.68
C ARG A 8 4.22 -7.12 -17.74
N ASP A 9 4.99 -7.39 -18.80
CA ASP A 9 5.73 -8.65 -18.92
C ASP A 9 6.74 -8.78 -17.77
N ALA A 10 7.43 -7.68 -17.43
CA ALA A 10 8.37 -7.65 -16.30
C ALA A 10 7.68 -7.82 -14.93
N LEU A 11 6.41 -7.45 -14.80
CA LEU A 11 5.61 -7.68 -13.60
C LEU A 11 5.34 -9.17 -13.36
N ALA A 12 5.39 -10.00 -14.40
CA ALA A 12 5.28 -11.46 -14.31
C ALA A 12 6.64 -12.17 -14.16
N HIS A 13 7.74 -11.42 -14.06
CA HIS A 13 9.09 -11.99 -14.03
C HIS A 13 9.35 -12.82 -12.75
N PRO A 14 10.09 -13.95 -12.81
CA PRO A 14 10.36 -14.76 -11.62
C PRO A 14 11.20 -14.02 -10.56
N ASP A 15 12.11 -13.14 -10.99
CA ASP A 15 12.93 -12.32 -10.10
C ASP A 15 12.11 -11.20 -9.43
N ALA A 16 12.11 -11.20 -8.09
CA ALA A 16 11.36 -10.25 -7.27
C ALA A 16 11.89 -8.80 -7.34
N VAL A 17 13.16 -8.60 -7.70
CA VAL A 17 13.75 -7.27 -7.95
C VAL A 17 13.25 -6.72 -9.28
N VAL A 18 13.23 -7.54 -10.33
CA VAL A 18 12.71 -7.16 -11.65
C VAL A 18 11.23 -6.80 -11.56
N ARG A 19 10.41 -7.65 -10.91
CA ARG A 19 8.98 -7.33 -10.69
C ARG A 19 8.80 -6.05 -9.88
N GLY A 20 9.64 -5.83 -8.86
CA GLY A 20 9.56 -4.65 -8.02
C GLY A 20 9.81 -3.37 -8.80
N HIS A 21 10.85 -3.33 -9.63
CA HIS A 21 11.10 -2.18 -10.50
C HIS A 21 9.98 -1.95 -11.51
N ALA A 22 9.43 -3.03 -12.09
CA ALA A 22 8.30 -2.93 -13.00
C ALA A 22 7.06 -2.35 -12.30
N ALA A 23 6.76 -2.83 -11.09
CA ALA A 23 5.62 -2.38 -10.30
C ALA A 23 5.71 -0.88 -9.95
N LEU A 24 6.88 -0.39 -9.54
CA LEU A 24 7.08 1.03 -9.24
C LEU A 24 6.85 1.90 -10.48
N ALA A 25 7.49 1.53 -11.60
CA ALA A 25 7.35 2.26 -12.85
C ALA A 25 5.91 2.26 -13.37
N LEU A 26 5.16 1.16 -13.20
CA LEU A 26 3.74 1.08 -13.54
C LEU A 26 2.87 1.91 -12.59
N GLY A 27 3.16 1.88 -11.29
CA GLY A 27 2.42 2.65 -10.29
C GLY A 27 2.54 4.17 -10.50
N GLU A 28 3.75 4.67 -10.77
CA GLU A 28 3.99 6.08 -11.14
C GLU A 28 3.23 6.51 -12.40
N ARG A 29 2.89 5.54 -13.27
CA ARG A 29 2.13 5.78 -14.50
C ARG A 29 0.62 5.64 -14.33
N GLY A 30 0.13 5.33 -13.13
CA GLY A 30 -1.29 5.14 -12.88
C GLY A 30 -1.83 3.75 -13.26
N GLU A 31 -0.96 2.77 -13.52
CA GLU A 31 -1.37 1.44 -13.98
C GLU A 31 -1.70 0.54 -12.78
N ALA A 32 -2.99 0.36 -12.49
CA ALA A 32 -3.49 -0.33 -11.30
C ALA A 32 -3.11 -1.82 -11.18
N GLU A 33 -2.62 -2.44 -12.26
CA GLU A 33 -2.11 -3.81 -12.24
C GLU A 33 -0.88 -3.99 -11.34
N ALA A 34 -0.17 -2.91 -11.01
CA ALA A 34 0.97 -2.94 -10.10
C ALA A 34 0.58 -3.13 -8.64
N VAL A 35 -0.68 -2.85 -8.25
CA VAL A 35 -1.13 -2.81 -6.85
C VAL A 35 -0.77 -4.07 -6.06
N PRO A 36 -1.01 -5.30 -6.54
CA PRO A 36 -0.67 -6.51 -5.77
C PRO A 36 0.84 -6.62 -5.48
N THR A 37 1.68 -6.31 -6.46
CA THR A 37 3.14 -6.37 -6.30
C THR A 37 3.65 -5.28 -5.35
N LEU A 38 3.11 -4.05 -5.45
CA LEU A 38 3.46 -2.94 -4.55
C LEU A 38 3.09 -3.27 -3.10
N ILE A 39 1.91 -3.85 -2.87
CA ILE A 39 1.50 -4.28 -1.53
C ILE A 39 2.43 -5.39 -1.00
N GLY A 40 2.78 -6.37 -1.84
CA GLY A 40 3.74 -7.42 -1.46
C GLY A 40 5.11 -6.86 -1.07
N MET A 41 5.60 -5.86 -1.80
CA MET A 41 6.83 -5.13 -1.47
C MET A 41 6.78 -4.47 -0.09
N ILE A 42 5.64 -3.85 0.27
CA ILE A 42 5.43 -3.23 1.59
C ILE A 42 5.42 -4.29 2.69
N VAL A 43 4.74 -5.43 2.48
CA VAL A 43 4.70 -6.56 3.43
C VAL A 43 6.09 -7.16 3.65
N GLU A 44 6.86 -7.33 2.59
CA GLU A 44 8.23 -7.87 2.65
C GLU A 44 9.27 -6.85 3.13
N GLY A 45 8.90 -5.56 3.23
CA GLY A 45 9.83 -4.48 3.59
C GLY A 45 10.86 -4.19 2.51
N ARG A 46 10.58 -4.53 1.25
CA ARG A 46 11.47 -4.31 0.12
C ARG A 46 11.04 -3.06 -0.65
N ASN A 47 11.78 -1.97 -0.49
CA ASN A 47 11.43 -0.68 -1.10
C ASN A 47 9.98 -0.27 -0.80
N ASP A 48 9.59 -0.47 0.46
CA ASP A 48 8.26 -0.22 1.01
C ASP A 48 7.86 1.25 0.90
N THR A 49 8.79 2.19 1.12
CA THR A 49 8.53 3.63 0.95
C THR A 49 8.14 3.96 -0.50
N GLY A 50 8.94 3.55 -1.48
CA GLY A 50 8.63 3.79 -2.89
C GLY A 50 7.34 3.09 -3.33
N ALA A 51 7.06 1.90 -2.78
CA ALA A 51 5.82 1.21 -3.04
C ALA A 51 4.59 1.93 -2.46
N ALA A 52 4.70 2.47 -1.24
CA ALA A 52 3.64 3.26 -0.61
C ALA A 52 3.37 4.56 -1.40
N ASP A 53 4.41 5.24 -1.86
CA ASP A 53 4.28 6.45 -2.70
C ASP A 53 3.56 6.13 -4.01
N ALA A 54 3.94 5.04 -4.68
CA ALA A 54 3.29 4.58 -5.90
C ALA A 54 1.81 4.21 -5.68
N LEU A 55 1.46 3.60 -4.54
CA LEU A 55 0.06 3.36 -4.17
C LEU A 55 -0.71 4.68 -3.95
N GLY A 56 -0.08 5.70 -3.37
CA GLY A 56 -0.67 7.03 -3.23
C GLY A 56 -0.99 7.68 -4.57
N VAL A 57 -0.08 7.56 -5.55
CA VAL A 57 -0.31 8.02 -6.94
C VAL A 57 -1.48 7.27 -7.59
N LEU A 58 -1.54 5.95 -7.40
CA LEU A 58 -2.62 5.11 -7.94
C LEU A 58 -3.98 5.40 -7.28
N ALA A 59 -3.99 5.96 -6.08
CA ALA A 59 -5.20 6.34 -5.35
C ALA A 59 -5.76 7.72 -5.78
N GLY A 60 -5.54 8.11 -7.04
CA GLY A 60 -5.88 9.44 -7.57
C GLY A 60 -7.39 9.73 -7.75
N ASP A 61 -8.24 8.73 -7.68
CA ASP A 61 -9.71 8.89 -7.64
C ASP A 61 -10.35 8.06 -6.53
N THR A 62 -11.58 8.40 -6.15
CA THR A 62 -12.30 7.76 -5.05
C THR A 62 -12.45 6.24 -5.23
N ALA A 63 -12.70 5.75 -6.45
CA ALA A 63 -12.89 4.32 -6.70
C ALA A 63 -11.56 3.56 -6.69
N ALA A 64 -10.49 4.17 -7.19
CA ALA A 64 -9.14 3.62 -7.11
C ALA A 64 -8.64 3.57 -5.66
N ALA A 65 -8.81 4.66 -4.91
CA ALA A 65 -8.45 4.75 -3.50
C ALA A 65 -9.23 3.71 -2.66
N ASP A 66 -10.53 3.54 -2.90
CA ASP A 66 -11.35 2.55 -2.21
C ASP A 66 -10.85 1.12 -2.48
N ARG A 67 -10.52 0.80 -3.75
CA ARG A 67 -9.96 -0.52 -4.12
C ARG A 67 -8.60 -0.79 -3.47
N ILE A 68 -7.70 0.20 -3.48
CA ILE A 68 -6.38 0.06 -2.85
C ILE A 68 -6.53 -0.11 -1.34
N ALA A 69 -7.39 0.69 -0.69
CA ALA A 69 -7.68 0.54 0.73
C ALA A 69 -8.25 -0.85 1.06
N ALA A 70 -9.12 -1.42 0.21
CA ALA A 70 -9.61 -2.78 0.40
C ALA A 70 -8.48 -3.82 0.31
N ALA A 71 -7.60 -3.71 -0.67
CA ALA A 71 -6.48 -4.64 -0.82
C ALA A 71 -5.49 -4.57 0.37
N LEU A 72 -5.24 -3.37 0.90
CA LEU A 72 -4.42 -3.19 2.11
C LEU A 72 -5.09 -3.81 3.34
N VAL A 73 -6.40 -3.61 3.52
CA VAL A 73 -7.18 -4.20 4.62
C VAL A 73 -7.23 -5.72 4.52
N GLU A 74 -7.40 -6.27 3.32
CA GLU A 74 -7.39 -7.72 3.09
C GLU A 74 -6.07 -8.35 3.55
N ARG A 75 -4.94 -7.72 3.20
CA ARG A 75 -3.62 -8.16 3.68
C ARG A 75 -3.48 -8.03 5.20
N LEU A 76 -3.92 -6.92 5.79
CA LEU A 76 -3.86 -6.71 7.25
C LEU A 76 -4.68 -7.73 8.05
N ALA A 77 -5.72 -8.32 7.44
CA ALA A 77 -6.56 -9.35 8.06
C ALA A 77 -5.91 -10.75 8.05
N GLU A 78 -4.73 -10.92 7.45
CA GLU A 78 -4.02 -12.20 7.49
C GLU A 78 -3.42 -12.45 8.88
N ASP A 79 -3.89 -13.52 9.55
CA ASP A 79 -3.48 -13.88 10.92
C ASP A 79 -1.97 -14.07 11.10
N THR A 80 -1.25 -14.40 10.02
CA THR A 80 0.20 -14.63 10.05
C THR A 80 1.03 -13.35 9.93
N MET A 81 0.39 -12.18 9.82
CA MET A 81 1.11 -10.94 9.56
C MET A 81 1.86 -10.44 10.80
N GLU A 82 3.18 -10.34 10.68
CA GLU A 82 4.04 -9.82 11.74
C GLU A 82 3.84 -8.32 11.95
N ALA A 83 4.08 -7.84 13.17
CA ALA A 83 3.91 -6.44 13.54
C ALA A 83 4.68 -5.44 12.64
N PRO A 84 5.93 -5.70 12.21
CA PRO A 84 6.62 -4.81 11.27
C PRO A 84 5.91 -4.68 9.92
N ALA A 85 5.32 -5.76 9.40
CA ALA A 85 4.55 -5.73 8.17
C ALA A 85 3.24 -4.96 8.34
N ARG A 86 2.52 -5.17 9.45
CA ARG A 86 1.33 -4.37 9.78
C ARG A 86 1.66 -2.88 9.91
N GLY A 87 2.78 -2.54 10.54
CA GLY A 87 3.26 -1.16 10.66
C GLY A 87 3.50 -0.50 9.30
N ARG A 88 4.17 -1.20 8.38
CA ARG A 88 4.41 -0.70 7.01
C ARG A 88 3.13 -0.52 6.20
N LEU A 89 2.18 -1.47 6.29
CA LEU A 89 0.86 -1.30 5.68
C LEU A 89 0.04 -0.17 6.31
N THR A 90 0.15 0.02 7.63
CA THR A 90 -0.45 1.15 8.35
C THR A 90 0.08 2.48 7.82
N GLN A 91 1.39 2.59 7.60
CA GLN A 91 1.99 3.77 6.99
C GLN A 91 1.52 3.98 5.55
N ALA A 92 1.43 2.92 4.74
CA ALA A 92 0.95 3.02 3.37
C ALA A 92 -0.51 3.53 3.29
N LEU A 93 -1.35 3.19 4.27
CA LEU A 93 -2.70 3.74 4.35
C LEU A 93 -2.72 5.27 4.47
N ALA A 94 -1.66 5.93 4.95
CA ALA A 94 -1.58 7.39 5.03
C ALA A 94 -1.79 8.07 3.68
N GLY A 95 -1.19 7.52 2.61
CA GLY A 95 -1.28 8.04 1.24
C GLY A 95 -2.57 7.69 0.51
N VAL A 96 -3.47 6.88 1.10
CA VAL A 96 -4.71 6.46 0.47
C VAL A 96 -5.90 7.24 1.04
N PRO A 97 -6.53 8.15 0.28
CA PRO A 97 -7.67 8.91 0.77
C PRO A 97 -8.93 8.04 0.94
N GLY A 98 -9.92 8.58 1.64
CA GLY A 98 -11.26 8.00 1.70
C GLY A 98 -11.60 7.24 2.99
N THR A 99 -12.90 6.95 3.14
CA THR A 99 -13.48 6.44 4.39
C THR A 99 -12.97 5.07 4.77
N ARG A 100 -12.70 4.18 3.80
CA ARG A 100 -12.18 2.83 4.09
C ARG A 100 -10.80 2.89 4.75
N ALA A 101 -9.89 3.69 4.19
CA ALA A 101 -8.57 3.88 4.78
C ALA A 101 -8.65 4.48 6.19
N SER A 102 -9.50 5.49 6.40
CA SER A 102 -9.69 6.06 7.73
C SER A 102 -10.29 5.07 8.73
N ARG A 103 -11.23 4.21 8.32
CA ARG A 103 -11.77 3.14 9.18
C ARG A 103 -10.71 2.12 9.55
N ALA A 104 -9.89 1.70 8.60
CA ALA A 104 -8.77 0.80 8.85
C ALA A 104 -7.79 1.39 9.88
N LEU A 105 -7.45 2.69 9.76
CA LEU A 105 -6.60 3.37 10.75
C LEU A 105 -7.26 3.44 12.14
N VAL A 106 -8.59 3.60 12.23
CA VAL A 106 -9.32 3.53 13.52
C VAL A 106 -9.22 2.14 14.15
N GLU A 107 -9.30 1.08 13.36
CA GLU A 107 -9.13 -0.29 13.84
C GLU A 107 -7.68 -0.53 14.30
N LEU A 108 -6.70 -0.13 13.49
CA LEU A 108 -5.27 -0.26 13.78
C LEU A 108 -4.82 0.58 14.99
N SER A 109 -5.51 1.67 15.32
CA SER A 109 -5.24 2.43 16.56
C SER A 109 -5.42 1.61 17.84
N ARG A 110 -6.09 0.45 17.74
CA ARG A 110 -6.29 -0.52 18.82
C ARG A 110 -5.48 -1.80 18.62
N ASP A 111 -4.52 -1.81 17.70
CA ASP A 111 -3.64 -2.97 17.48
C ASP A 111 -2.91 -3.35 18.77
N GLY A 112 -2.71 -4.65 18.98
CA GLY A 112 -1.99 -5.17 20.15
C GLY A 112 -0.51 -4.79 20.15
N ASP A 113 0.07 -4.52 18.98
CA ASP A 113 1.39 -3.93 18.85
C ASP A 113 1.34 -2.40 19.02
N ARG A 114 2.10 -1.93 20.02
CA ARG A 114 2.11 -0.51 20.39
C ARG A 114 2.63 0.40 19.27
N ALA A 115 3.60 -0.04 18.48
CA ALA A 115 4.15 0.79 17.41
C ALA A 115 3.13 0.98 16.29
N VAL A 116 2.40 -0.09 15.94
CA VAL A 116 1.29 -0.03 14.98
C VAL A 116 0.19 0.92 15.46
N ALA A 117 -0.27 0.75 16.72
CA ALA A 117 -1.32 1.57 17.30
C ALA A 117 -0.98 3.07 17.36
N LEU A 118 0.26 3.41 17.74
CA LEU A 118 0.72 4.80 17.78
C LEU A 118 0.80 5.41 16.39
N THR A 119 1.29 4.66 15.42
CA THR A 119 1.37 5.11 14.02
C THR A 119 -0.03 5.41 13.48
N ALA A 120 -0.98 4.48 13.67
CA ALA A 120 -2.35 4.67 13.22
C ALA A 120 -3.03 5.89 13.87
N THR A 121 -2.82 6.08 15.18
CA THR A 121 -3.34 7.24 15.92
C THR A 121 -2.79 8.55 15.36
N TYR A 122 -1.48 8.61 15.11
CA TYR A 122 -0.84 9.79 14.54
C TYR A 122 -1.40 10.12 13.14
N LEU A 123 -1.56 9.11 12.28
CA LEU A 123 -2.13 9.30 10.95
C LEU A 123 -3.58 9.78 10.95
N LEU A 124 -4.39 9.34 11.94
CA LEU A 124 -5.75 9.85 12.11
C LEU A 124 -5.77 11.33 12.50
N GLN A 125 -4.82 11.77 13.33
CA GLN A 125 -4.70 13.19 13.71
C GLN A 125 -4.37 14.05 12.49
N LEU A 126 -3.38 13.65 11.69
CA LEU A 126 -3.02 14.35 10.44
C LEU A 126 -4.20 14.49 9.48
N ARG A 127 -5.11 13.50 9.44
CA ARG A 127 -6.32 13.53 8.60
C ARG A 127 -7.44 14.41 9.13
N GLY A 128 -7.46 14.70 10.44
CA GLY A 128 -8.45 15.58 11.05
C GLY A 128 -8.07 17.05 11.01
N GLU A 129 -6.83 17.37 10.65
CA GLU A 129 -6.28 18.73 10.57
C GLU A 129 -6.36 19.36 9.18
N GLY A 130 -6.76 18.60 8.15
CA GLY A 130 -6.91 19.05 6.76
C GLY A 130 -8.36 19.24 6.34
#